data_AF-A0A2N3FC82-F1
#
_entry.id   AF-A0A2N3FC82-F1
#
_cell.length_a   1.000
_cell.length_b   1.000
_cell.length_c   1.000
_cell.angle_alpha   90.00
_cell.angle_beta   90.00
_cell.angle_gamma   90.00
#
_symmetry.space_group_name_H-M   'P 1'
#
loop_
_entity.id
_entity.type
_entity.pdbx_description
1 polymer ?
#
loop_
_entity_poly.entity_id
_entity_poly.type
_entity_poly.pdbx_seq_one_letter_code
_entity_poly.pdbx_strand_id
1 'polypeptide(L)'
;MTTLTTHDTKRSEDVRARLGVLSEVPEEWAEWLGRAREATAELRPNELDGRTENLWWQTLVGTVDMEGAPMAWDRLEGYLIKAMREAKTYTTWTSVNEAYETAVLWFAQATHSDPAVHHLVAEWTSLTENGVRAAVLAQKLVQLTIPGVPDIYQGTEEFRPLLVDPDNRRPVDFVHLASQLGRISGRSKPRNLSEEKHRLTVRALHARAAHSAAFIGESAGYVPLPSSSGHAVVFARTEGELPAVITVATRVAMELENLGGWGDHTVTLPDGGWQDTLTGATFDGGQASLADLLKTYPVALLERAWKR
;
A
#
# COMPACT_ATOMS: atom_id res chain seq x y z
N MET A 1 -9.65 0.38 -17.80
CA MET A 1 -9.55 -0.26 -16.47
C MET A 1 -8.51 0.49 -15.65
N THR A 2 -8.67 0.55 -14.33
CA THR A 2 -7.64 1.02 -13.39
C THR A 2 -7.20 -0.18 -12.56
N THR A 3 -5.90 -0.41 -12.40
CA THR A 3 -5.38 -1.59 -11.69
C THR A 3 -4.11 -1.25 -10.91
N LEU A 4 -3.89 -1.93 -9.79
CA LEU A 4 -2.66 -1.81 -9.00
C LEU A 4 -1.83 -3.10 -9.01
N THR A 5 -2.44 -4.27 -9.19
CA THR A 5 -1.74 -5.56 -9.23
C THR A 5 -2.30 -6.38 -10.38
N THR A 6 -1.42 -7.09 -11.08
CA THR A 6 -1.81 -8.08 -12.09
C THR A 6 -0.90 -9.30 -11.99
N HIS A 7 -1.22 -10.35 -12.73
CA HIS A 7 -0.37 -11.53 -12.88
C HIS A 7 1.01 -11.24 -13.50
N ASP A 8 1.21 -10.05 -14.10
CA ASP A 8 2.48 -9.65 -14.71
C ASP A 8 3.21 -8.53 -13.95
N THR A 9 2.59 -7.95 -12.92
CA THR A 9 3.26 -6.94 -12.09
C THR A 9 4.48 -7.54 -11.37
N LYS A 10 5.59 -6.79 -11.33
CA LYS A 10 6.86 -7.26 -10.75
C LYS A 10 6.83 -7.41 -9.23
N ARG A 11 6.02 -6.58 -8.58
CA ARG A 11 5.77 -6.51 -7.14
C ARG A 11 4.32 -6.07 -6.96
N SER A 12 3.57 -6.64 -6.03
CA SER A 12 2.17 -6.26 -5.78
C SER A 12 2.05 -4.82 -5.28
N GLU A 13 0.83 -4.30 -5.31
CA GLU A 13 0.49 -2.98 -4.79
C GLU A 13 0.98 -2.74 -3.36
N ASP A 14 0.91 -3.73 -2.48
CA ASP A 14 1.29 -3.58 -1.08
C ASP A 14 2.82 -3.53 -0.90
N VAL A 15 3.56 -4.34 -1.67
CA VAL A 15 5.03 -4.26 -1.70
C VAL A 15 5.48 -2.90 -2.21
N ARG A 16 4.83 -2.38 -3.27
CA ARG A 16 5.18 -1.07 -3.83
C ARG A 16 4.77 0.09 -2.92
N ALA A 17 3.63 -0.01 -2.25
CA ALA A 17 3.19 0.97 -1.25
C ALA A 17 4.19 1.03 -0.10
N ARG A 18 4.61 -0.12 0.44
CA ARG A 18 5.62 -0.20 1.49
C ARG A 18 6.97 0.36 1.04
N LEU A 19 7.41 0.02 -0.17
CA LEU A 19 8.65 0.55 -0.73
C LEU A 19 8.62 2.04 -1.04
N GLY A 20 7.45 2.61 -1.33
CA GLY A 20 7.28 4.04 -1.54
C GLY A 20 7.64 4.87 -0.30
N VAL A 21 7.41 4.33 0.90
CA VAL A 21 7.67 5.01 2.17
C VAL A 21 9.16 5.30 2.38
N LEU A 22 10.06 4.52 1.76
CA LEU A 22 11.51 4.80 1.82
C LEU A 22 11.85 6.20 1.29
N SER A 23 11.05 6.73 0.37
CA SER A 23 11.25 8.08 -0.17
C SER A 23 10.79 9.20 0.77
N GLU A 24 10.05 8.88 1.82
CA GLU A 24 9.59 9.83 2.84
C GLU A 24 10.58 9.96 4.01
N VAL A 25 11.42 8.94 4.21
CA VAL A 25 12.42 8.85 5.29
C VAL A 25 13.78 8.37 4.74
N PRO A 26 14.39 9.11 3.79
CA PRO A 26 15.58 8.65 3.08
C PRO A 26 16.82 8.61 3.97
N GLU A 27 16.94 9.50 4.96
CA GLU A 27 18.03 9.48 5.94
C GLU A 27 17.98 8.24 6.82
N GLU A 28 16.82 7.90 7.35
CA GLU A 28 16.60 6.71 8.18
C GLU A 28 16.85 5.42 7.37
N TRP A 29 16.47 5.41 6.09
CA TRP A 29 16.80 4.29 5.20
C TRP A 29 18.32 4.15 4.99
N ALA A 30 19.05 5.26 4.82
CA ALA A 30 20.49 5.23 4.68
C ALA A 30 21.19 4.74 5.96
N GLU A 31 20.70 5.14 7.13
CA GLU A 31 21.17 4.64 8.43
C GLU A 31 20.89 3.14 8.58
N TRP A 32 19.68 2.70 8.25
CA TRP A 32 19.28 1.29 8.28
C TRP A 32 20.21 0.44 7.40
N LEU A 33 20.51 0.90 6.19
CA LEU A 33 21.45 0.23 5.28
C LEU A 33 22.86 0.15 5.87
N GLY A 34 23.32 1.20 6.55
CA GLY A 34 24.61 1.21 7.23
C GLY A 34 24.69 0.14 8.32
N ARG A 35 23.67 0.08 9.17
CA ARG A 35 23.55 -0.92 10.25
C ARG A 35 23.44 -2.34 9.72
N ALA A 36 22.65 -2.56 8.65
CA ALA A 36 22.53 -3.87 8.01
C ALA A 36 23.87 -4.34 7.41
N ARG A 37 24.63 -3.43 6.78
CA ARG A 37 25.96 -3.71 6.24
C ARG A 37 26.99 -4.02 7.31
N GLU A 38 26.97 -3.28 8.42
CA GLU A 38 27.84 -3.54 9.56
C GLU A 38 27.56 -4.91 10.18
N ALA A 39 26.27 -5.21 10.42
CA ALA A 39 25.85 -6.49 10.98
C ALA A 39 26.17 -7.70 10.09
N THR A 40 26.30 -7.49 8.77
CA THR A 40 26.50 -8.57 7.79
C THR A 40 27.85 -8.50 7.08
N ALA A 41 28.79 -7.70 7.60
CA ALA A 41 30.07 -7.42 6.96
C ALA A 41 30.89 -8.70 6.70
N GLU A 42 30.90 -9.64 7.66
CA GLU A 42 31.60 -10.93 7.53
C GLU A 42 30.94 -11.88 6.53
N LEU A 43 29.65 -11.69 6.24
CA LEU A 43 28.89 -12.49 5.28
C LEU A 43 28.97 -11.92 3.87
N ARG A 44 29.46 -10.70 3.67
CA ARG A 44 29.35 -10.04 2.37
C ARG A 44 30.40 -10.57 1.37
N PRO A 45 30.00 -11.26 0.28
CA PRO A 45 30.95 -11.77 -0.70
C PRO A 45 31.48 -10.66 -1.61
N ASN A 46 32.64 -10.89 -2.24
CA ASN A 46 33.28 -9.92 -3.14
C ASN A 46 32.48 -9.73 -4.44
N GLU A 47 31.77 -10.76 -4.86
CA GLU A 47 30.96 -10.80 -6.08
C GLU A 47 29.69 -9.95 -5.95
N LEU A 48 29.20 -9.68 -4.74
CA LEU A 48 27.97 -8.93 -4.51
C LEU A 48 28.19 -7.44 -4.80
N ASP A 49 27.54 -6.94 -5.83
CA ASP A 49 27.51 -5.52 -6.14
C ASP A 49 26.48 -4.76 -5.29
N GLY A 50 26.71 -3.46 -5.08
CA GLY A 50 25.87 -2.64 -4.20
C GLY A 50 24.43 -2.43 -4.70
N ARG A 51 24.16 -2.56 -6.01
CA ARG A 51 22.79 -2.45 -6.55
C ARG A 51 22.00 -3.71 -6.25
N THR A 52 22.58 -4.89 -6.43
CA THR A 52 21.94 -6.17 -6.08
C THR A 52 21.73 -6.27 -4.56
N GLU A 53 22.71 -5.82 -3.77
CA GLU A 53 22.58 -5.72 -2.31
C GLU A 53 21.41 -4.80 -1.89
N ASN A 54 21.30 -3.61 -2.46
CA ASN A 54 20.18 -2.70 -2.17
C ASN A 54 18.82 -3.29 -2.62
N LEU A 55 18.79 -4.00 -3.76
CA LEU A 55 17.59 -4.70 -4.21
C LEU A 55 17.18 -5.80 -3.21
N TRP A 56 18.14 -6.53 -2.66
CA TRP A 56 17.88 -7.54 -1.64
C TRP A 56 17.26 -6.92 -0.40
N TRP A 57 17.87 -5.85 0.14
CA TRP A 57 17.36 -5.17 1.32
C TRP A 57 15.95 -4.61 1.13
N GLN A 58 15.68 -3.94 0.00
CA GLN A 58 14.34 -3.50 -0.35
C GLN A 58 13.36 -4.67 -0.45
N THR A 59 13.78 -5.78 -1.05
CA THR A 59 12.91 -6.96 -1.17
C THR A 59 12.57 -7.51 0.20
N LEU A 60 13.54 -7.61 1.11
CA LEU A 60 13.33 -8.13 2.46
C LEU A 60 12.35 -7.26 3.25
N VAL A 61 12.59 -5.95 3.36
CA VAL A 61 11.69 -5.04 4.11
C VAL A 61 10.32 -4.89 3.43
N GLY A 62 10.28 -4.94 2.09
CA GLY A 62 9.08 -4.75 1.29
C GLY A 62 8.12 -5.94 1.30
N THR A 63 8.58 -7.12 1.76
CA THR A 63 7.83 -8.38 1.67
C THR A 63 7.43 -9.00 3.01
N VAL A 64 7.69 -8.30 4.11
CA VAL A 64 7.26 -8.68 5.46
C VAL A 64 5.72 -8.77 5.52
N ASP A 65 5.21 -9.81 6.17
CA ASP A 65 3.78 -10.02 6.36
C ASP A 65 3.19 -9.13 7.47
N MET A 66 1.93 -9.39 7.83
CA MET A 66 1.22 -8.59 8.84
C MET A 66 1.67 -8.91 10.27
N GLU A 67 2.30 -10.06 10.47
CA GLU A 67 2.83 -10.54 11.74
C GLU A 67 4.30 -10.11 11.95
N GLY A 68 4.89 -9.42 10.97
CA GLY A 68 6.27 -8.97 11.03
C GLY A 68 7.29 -10.02 10.57
N ALA A 69 6.83 -11.15 10.02
CA ALA A 69 7.72 -12.19 9.54
C ALA A 69 8.19 -11.91 8.10
N PRO A 70 9.48 -12.08 7.80
CA PRO A 70 9.96 -12.03 6.42
C PRO A 70 9.28 -13.08 5.55
N MET A 71 9.12 -12.76 4.26
CA MET A 71 8.65 -13.73 3.28
C MET A 71 9.51 -14.99 3.29
N ALA A 72 8.88 -16.16 3.19
CA ALA A 72 9.60 -17.44 3.19
C ALA A 72 10.65 -17.53 2.07
N TRP A 73 11.79 -18.16 2.37
CA TRP A 73 12.96 -18.20 1.49
C TRP A 73 12.66 -18.77 0.10
N ASP A 74 11.82 -19.82 0.00
CA ASP A 74 11.41 -20.45 -1.25
C ASP A 74 10.77 -19.45 -2.24
N ARG A 75 10.14 -18.40 -1.72
CA ARG A 75 9.50 -17.34 -2.52
C ARG A 75 10.51 -16.30 -3.00
N LEU A 76 11.56 -16.07 -2.21
CA LEU A 76 12.57 -15.04 -2.44
C LEU A 76 13.68 -15.51 -3.38
N GLU A 77 14.11 -16.78 -3.26
CA GLU A 77 15.18 -17.37 -4.07
C GLU A 77 14.89 -17.25 -5.57
N GLY A 78 13.71 -17.72 -6.00
CA GLY A 78 13.31 -17.66 -7.40
C GLY A 78 13.18 -16.23 -7.92
N TYR A 79 12.74 -15.30 -7.07
CA TYR A 79 12.70 -13.88 -7.40
C TYR A 79 14.10 -13.30 -7.63
N LEU A 80 15.06 -13.60 -6.75
CA LEU A 80 16.42 -13.08 -6.86
C LEU A 80 17.13 -13.59 -8.13
N ILE A 81 17.01 -14.88 -8.44
CA ILE A 81 17.57 -15.46 -9.68
C ILE A 81 17.00 -14.72 -10.89
N LYS A 82 15.67 -14.53 -10.93
CA LYS A 82 14.99 -13.80 -12.01
C LYS A 82 15.47 -12.35 -12.07
N ALA A 83 15.54 -11.65 -10.95
CA ALA A 83 15.98 -10.26 -10.89
C ALA A 83 17.41 -10.06 -11.40
N MET A 84 18.35 -10.94 -10.99
CA MET A 84 19.74 -10.91 -11.44
C MET A 84 19.85 -11.13 -12.95
N ARG A 85 19.15 -12.14 -13.49
CA ARG A 85 19.17 -12.47 -14.93
C ARG A 85 18.47 -11.43 -15.80
N GLU A 86 17.42 -10.79 -15.30
CA GLU A 86 16.74 -9.68 -15.99
C GLU A 86 17.58 -8.40 -16.00
N ALA A 87 18.44 -8.18 -14.99
CA ALA A 87 19.35 -7.04 -14.95
C ALA A 87 20.49 -7.15 -15.98
N LYS A 88 20.85 -8.36 -16.42
CA LYS A 88 21.84 -8.65 -17.47
C LYS A 88 23.22 -8.00 -17.27
N THR A 89 23.56 -7.69 -16.02
CA THR A 89 24.84 -7.03 -15.66
C THR A 89 25.94 -8.06 -15.40
N TYR A 90 25.65 -9.09 -14.60
CA TYR A 90 26.64 -10.11 -14.20
C TYR A 90 26.24 -11.55 -14.60
N THR A 91 24.95 -11.79 -14.85
CA THR A 91 24.39 -13.08 -15.29
C THR A 91 23.19 -12.82 -16.20
N THR A 92 22.88 -13.77 -17.09
CA THR A 92 21.74 -13.69 -18.03
C THR A 92 21.06 -15.07 -18.17
N TRP A 93 19.92 -15.12 -18.85
CA TRP A 93 19.23 -16.39 -19.14
C TRP A 93 20.02 -17.33 -20.06
N THR A 94 20.88 -16.81 -20.94
CA THR A 94 21.61 -17.60 -21.94
C THR A 94 23.08 -17.81 -21.60
N SER A 95 23.63 -16.99 -20.70
CA SER A 95 24.99 -17.09 -20.19
C SER A 95 24.92 -16.87 -18.67
N VAL A 96 24.81 -18.00 -17.95
CA VAL A 96 24.66 -18.04 -16.50
C VAL A 96 26.04 -17.93 -15.86
N ASN A 97 26.20 -16.97 -14.96
CA ASN A 97 27.39 -16.84 -14.12
C ASN A 97 27.10 -17.51 -12.76
N GLU A 98 27.42 -18.80 -12.67
CA GLU A 98 27.12 -19.62 -11.49
C GLU A 98 27.80 -19.09 -10.22
N ALA A 99 29.07 -18.67 -10.31
CA ALA A 99 29.81 -18.16 -9.16
C ALA A 99 29.13 -16.90 -8.56
N TYR A 100 28.69 -15.98 -9.41
CA TYR A 100 27.96 -14.79 -8.99
C TYR A 100 26.58 -15.14 -8.41
N GLU A 101 25.79 -15.96 -9.10
CA GLU A 101 24.45 -16.34 -8.61
C GLU A 101 24.53 -17.07 -7.26
N THR A 102 25.48 -17.99 -7.09
CA THR A 102 25.71 -18.70 -5.82
C THR A 102 26.12 -17.74 -4.70
N ALA A 103 27.04 -16.81 -4.95
CA ALA A 103 27.49 -15.85 -3.94
C ALA A 103 26.34 -14.94 -3.46
N VAL A 104 25.54 -14.42 -4.39
CA VAL A 104 24.38 -13.58 -4.05
C VAL A 104 23.32 -14.36 -3.29
N LEU A 105 22.98 -15.57 -3.74
CA LEU A 105 21.98 -16.40 -3.06
C LEU A 105 22.42 -16.82 -1.67
N TRP A 106 23.70 -17.16 -1.49
CA TRP A 106 24.24 -17.49 -0.17
C TRP A 106 24.14 -16.30 0.78
N PHE A 107 24.54 -15.11 0.35
CA PHE A 107 24.41 -13.88 1.15
C PHE A 107 22.95 -13.60 1.52
N ALA A 108 22.04 -13.67 0.54
CA ALA A 108 20.62 -13.43 0.79
C ALA A 108 20.03 -14.48 1.74
N GLN A 109 20.37 -15.76 1.61
CA GLN A 109 19.87 -16.81 2.49
C GLN A 109 20.40 -16.68 3.92
N ALA A 110 21.70 -16.40 4.06
CA ALA A 110 22.34 -16.19 5.35
C ALA A 110 21.72 -15.02 6.10
N THR A 111 21.57 -13.87 5.42
CA THR A 111 20.96 -12.67 6.01
C THR A 111 19.46 -12.80 6.22
N HIS A 112 18.74 -13.57 5.40
CA HIS A 112 17.33 -13.91 5.63
C HIS A 112 17.09 -14.66 6.93
N SER A 113 18.07 -15.46 7.39
CA SER A 113 17.96 -16.23 8.64
C SER A 113 18.67 -15.58 9.82
N ASP A 114 19.27 -14.40 9.62
CA ASP A 114 20.12 -13.75 10.62
C ASP A 114 19.26 -12.98 11.66
N PRO A 115 19.43 -13.27 12.97
CA PRO A 115 18.65 -12.62 14.03
C PRO A 115 18.85 -11.09 14.12
N ALA A 116 20.05 -10.59 13.83
CA ALA A 116 20.32 -9.15 13.85
C ALA A 116 19.60 -8.47 12.67
N VAL A 117 19.58 -9.11 11.50
CA VAL A 117 18.78 -8.64 10.35
C VAL A 117 17.29 -8.66 10.67
N HIS A 118 16.77 -9.70 11.31
CA HIS A 118 15.36 -9.75 11.73
C HIS A 118 15.00 -8.59 12.66
N HIS A 119 15.88 -8.29 13.61
CA HIS A 119 15.71 -7.16 14.52
C HIS A 119 15.66 -5.82 13.76
N LEU A 120 16.60 -5.60 12.83
CA LEU A 120 16.62 -4.40 11.99
C LEU A 120 15.35 -4.28 11.13
N VAL A 121 14.86 -5.38 10.54
CA VAL A 121 13.63 -5.40 9.75
C VAL A 121 12.41 -5.09 10.61
N ALA A 122 12.36 -5.60 11.85
CA ALA A 122 11.29 -5.30 12.79
C ALA A 122 11.29 -3.82 13.19
N GLU A 123 12.46 -3.25 13.53
CA GLU A 123 12.60 -1.81 13.80
C GLU A 123 12.12 -0.97 12.62
N TRP A 124 12.52 -1.31 11.39
CA TRP A 124 12.07 -0.62 10.18
C TRP A 124 10.55 -0.71 9.98
N THR A 125 9.99 -1.90 10.20
CA THR A 125 8.55 -2.13 10.06
C THR A 125 7.75 -1.30 11.07
N SER A 126 8.23 -1.22 12.32
CA SER A 126 7.62 -0.36 13.35
C SER A 126 7.78 1.12 13.04
N LEU A 127 8.96 1.56 12.60
CA LEU A 127 9.22 2.95 12.23
C LEU A 127 8.27 3.44 11.13
N THR A 128 8.01 2.58 10.14
CA THR A 128 7.27 2.96 8.92
C THR A 128 5.78 2.57 8.95
N GLU A 129 5.28 2.01 10.05
CA GLU A 129 3.94 1.41 10.13
C GLU A 129 2.83 2.37 9.64
N ASN A 130 2.83 3.62 10.13
CA ASN A 130 1.83 4.62 9.77
C ASN A 130 1.92 5.03 8.29
N GLY A 131 3.15 5.23 7.78
CA GLY A 131 3.41 5.52 6.38
C GLY A 131 2.91 4.42 5.46
N VAL A 132 3.19 3.16 5.79
CA VAL A 132 2.73 1.99 5.03
C VAL A 132 1.22 1.88 5.05
N ARG A 133 0.60 2.02 6.23
CA ARG A 133 -0.85 2.01 6.40
C ARG A 133 -1.52 3.09 5.54
N ALA A 134 -1.01 4.32 5.56
CA ALA A 134 -1.51 5.41 4.73
C ALA A 134 -1.35 5.12 3.24
N ALA A 135 -0.17 4.71 2.79
CA ALA A 135 0.09 4.43 1.38
C ALA A 135 -0.80 3.30 0.82
N VAL A 136 -0.96 2.21 1.56
CA VAL A 136 -1.80 1.06 1.17
C VAL A 136 -3.26 1.46 1.01
N LEU A 137 -3.83 2.13 2.02
CA LEU A 137 -5.23 2.52 2.00
C LEU A 137 -5.50 3.64 0.99
N ALA A 138 -4.60 4.63 0.88
CA ALA A 138 -4.73 5.73 -0.06
C ALA A 138 -4.70 5.24 -1.51
N GLN A 139 -3.71 4.43 -1.89
CA GLN A 139 -3.60 3.91 -3.26
C GLN A 139 -4.83 3.07 -3.63
N LYS A 140 -5.30 2.20 -2.72
CA LYS A 140 -6.49 1.39 -2.96
C LYS A 140 -7.74 2.26 -3.11
N LEU A 141 -8.00 3.20 -2.19
CA LEU A 141 -9.18 4.06 -2.26
C LEU A 141 -9.19 4.89 -3.55
N VAL A 142 -8.06 5.52 -3.88
CA VAL A 142 -7.92 6.31 -5.10
C VAL A 142 -8.19 5.43 -6.31
N GLN A 143 -7.54 4.27 -6.46
CA GLN A 143 -7.78 3.40 -7.62
C GLN A 143 -9.24 2.95 -7.75
N LEU A 144 -9.92 2.66 -6.64
CA LEU A 144 -11.32 2.26 -6.65
C LEU A 144 -12.27 3.41 -7.01
N THR A 145 -11.88 4.68 -6.82
CA THR A 145 -12.81 5.82 -6.91
C THR A 145 -12.52 6.80 -8.04
N ILE A 146 -11.33 6.76 -8.66
CA ILE A 146 -11.02 7.56 -9.87
C ILE A 146 -11.87 7.12 -11.08
N PRO A 147 -11.93 7.95 -12.15
CA PRO A 147 -12.59 7.58 -13.40
C PRO A 147 -12.07 6.26 -13.98
N GLY A 148 -12.98 5.43 -14.47
CA GLY A 148 -12.68 4.11 -15.02
C GLY A 148 -13.33 2.96 -14.24
N VAL A 149 -13.04 1.74 -14.71
CA VAL A 149 -13.50 0.48 -14.10
C VAL A 149 -12.36 -0.10 -13.28
N PRO A 150 -12.47 -0.17 -11.94
CA PRO A 150 -11.43 -0.72 -11.09
C PRO A 150 -11.36 -2.23 -11.22
N ASP A 151 -10.13 -2.71 -11.40
CA ASP A 151 -9.75 -4.10 -11.37
C ASP A 151 -9.15 -4.43 -10.00
N ILE A 152 -9.47 -5.60 -9.46
CA ILE A 152 -8.96 -6.11 -8.19
C ILE A 152 -8.38 -7.48 -8.46
N TYR A 153 -7.06 -7.59 -8.38
CA TYR A 153 -6.41 -8.88 -8.51
C TYR A 153 -6.77 -9.77 -7.32
N GLN A 154 -7.04 -11.04 -7.59
CA GLN A 154 -7.54 -11.99 -6.59
C GLN A 154 -6.76 -11.93 -5.27
N GLY A 155 -7.46 -11.76 -4.14
CA GLY A 155 -6.89 -11.70 -2.80
C GLY A 155 -6.20 -10.38 -2.42
N THR A 156 -6.19 -9.37 -3.29
CA THR A 156 -5.66 -8.03 -2.97
C THR A 156 -6.72 -7.12 -2.32
N GLU A 157 -7.88 -7.66 -1.96
CA GLU A 157 -8.83 -7.05 -1.03
C GLU A 157 -8.19 -6.88 0.35
N GLU A 158 -7.29 -7.80 0.74
CA GLU A 158 -6.45 -7.73 1.94
C GLU A 158 -5.01 -7.34 1.60
N PHE A 159 -4.19 -7.09 2.63
CA PHE A 159 -2.76 -6.84 2.44
C PHE A 159 -2.09 -8.14 1.97
N ARG A 160 -1.48 -8.10 0.78
CA ARG A 160 -0.95 -9.28 0.10
C ARG A 160 0.37 -8.98 -0.59
N PRO A 161 1.51 -9.16 0.11
CA PRO A 161 2.83 -9.01 -0.50
C PRO A 161 3.08 -10.17 -1.48
N LEU A 162 3.18 -9.84 -2.77
CA LEU A 162 3.51 -10.77 -3.85
C LEU A 162 4.66 -10.22 -4.67
N LEU A 163 5.52 -11.13 -5.10
CA LEU A 163 6.56 -10.88 -6.09
C LEU A 163 6.09 -11.33 -7.47
N VAL A 164 6.90 -11.06 -8.48
CA VAL A 164 6.62 -11.47 -9.86
C VAL A 164 6.37 -12.98 -9.97
N ASP A 165 5.66 -13.38 -11.02
CA ASP A 165 5.46 -14.78 -11.43
C ASP A 165 6.71 -15.66 -11.20
N PRO A 166 6.56 -16.83 -10.55
CA PRO A 166 5.30 -17.51 -10.17
C PRO A 166 4.68 -17.09 -8.83
N ASP A 167 5.31 -16.20 -8.06
CA ASP A 167 4.85 -15.90 -6.70
C ASP A 167 3.44 -15.26 -6.67
N ASN A 168 3.17 -14.33 -7.59
CA ASN A 168 1.85 -13.72 -7.73
C ASN A 168 0.74 -14.68 -8.23
N ARG A 169 1.06 -15.92 -8.62
CA ARG A 169 0.09 -16.93 -9.08
C ARG A 169 -0.32 -17.92 -7.99
N ARG A 170 0.16 -17.74 -6.76
CA ARG A 170 -0.21 -18.60 -5.63
C ARG A 170 -1.74 -18.63 -5.39
N PRO A 171 -2.30 -19.79 -4.98
CA PRO A 171 -3.73 -19.92 -4.68
C PRO A 171 -4.23 -18.86 -3.68
N VAL A 172 -5.51 -18.53 -3.77
CA VAL A 172 -6.17 -17.60 -2.84
C VAL A 172 -7.05 -18.38 -1.90
N ASP A 173 -6.95 -18.11 -0.60
CA ASP A 173 -7.87 -18.66 0.39
C ASP A 173 -9.17 -17.84 0.41
N PHE A 174 -10.08 -18.17 -0.50
CA PHE A 174 -11.40 -17.52 -0.56
C PHE A 174 -12.29 -17.87 0.64
N VAL A 175 -12.03 -18.97 1.35
CA VAL A 175 -12.78 -19.32 2.57
C VAL A 175 -12.43 -18.33 3.69
N HIS A 176 -11.15 -18.02 3.86
CA HIS A 176 -10.69 -16.96 4.75
C HIS A 176 -11.28 -15.60 4.37
N LEU A 177 -11.19 -15.20 3.10
CA LEU A 177 -11.73 -13.90 2.65
C LEU A 177 -13.24 -13.79 2.89
N ALA A 178 -14.02 -14.84 2.61
CA ALA A 178 -15.45 -14.85 2.88
C ALA A 178 -15.75 -14.74 4.40
N SER A 179 -14.97 -15.42 5.24
CA SER A 179 -15.08 -15.34 6.69
C SER A 179 -14.76 -13.92 7.21
N GLN A 180 -13.68 -13.31 6.71
CA GLN A 180 -13.33 -11.93 7.07
C GLN A 180 -14.38 -10.94 6.59
N LEU A 181 -14.91 -11.10 5.38
CA LEU A 181 -15.99 -10.28 4.85
C LEU A 181 -17.22 -10.29 5.77
N GLY A 182 -17.62 -11.46 6.26
CA GLY A 182 -18.72 -11.60 7.22
C GLY A 182 -18.47 -10.78 8.50
N ARG A 183 -17.23 -10.77 9.00
CA ARG A 183 -16.85 -10.03 10.21
C ARG A 183 -16.74 -8.53 9.99
N ILE A 184 -16.05 -8.08 8.93
CA ILE A 184 -15.82 -6.65 8.65
C ILE A 184 -17.06 -5.91 8.15
N SER A 185 -18.04 -6.63 7.59
CA SER A 185 -19.33 -6.07 7.16
C SER A 185 -20.24 -5.71 8.34
N GLY A 186 -20.01 -6.33 9.50
CA GLY A 186 -20.69 -6.01 10.75
C GLY A 186 -20.16 -4.74 11.44
N ARG A 187 -20.46 -4.61 12.73
CA ARG A 187 -20.02 -3.48 13.58
C ARG A 187 -18.63 -3.67 14.19
N SER A 188 -18.00 -4.83 14.00
CA SER A 188 -16.67 -5.13 14.53
C SER A 188 -15.64 -4.15 13.98
N LYS A 189 -14.71 -3.66 14.80
CA LYS A 189 -13.60 -2.84 14.30
C LYS A 189 -12.57 -3.72 13.58
N PRO A 190 -11.94 -3.24 12.49
CA PRO A 190 -10.77 -3.89 11.91
C PRO A 190 -9.66 -4.00 12.97
N ARG A 191 -8.94 -5.13 12.96
CA ARG A 191 -7.87 -5.45 13.91
C ARG A 191 -6.49 -5.07 13.38
N ASN A 192 -6.34 -5.01 12.07
CA ASN A 192 -5.07 -4.76 11.39
C ASN A 192 -5.32 -4.21 9.98
N LEU A 193 -4.24 -3.84 9.28
CA LEU A 193 -4.28 -3.26 7.94
C LEU A 193 -5.01 -4.12 6.90
N SER A 194 -4.87 -5.46 6.96
CA SER A 194 -5.60 -6.35 6.03
C SER A 194 -7.11 -6.15 6.13
N GLU A 195 -7.63 -6.12 7.34
CA GLU A 195 -9.07 -5.94 7.56
C GLU A 195 -9.54 -4.52 7.24
N GLU A 196 -8.70 -3.51 7.47
CA GLU A 196 -8.97 -2.13 7.06
C GLU A 196 -9.07 -2.02 5.54
N LYS A 197 -8.11 -2.61 4.82
CA LYS A 197 -8.09 -2.64 3.35
C LYS A 197 -9.27 -3.43 2.79
N HIS A 198 -9.65 -4.53 3.43
CA HIS A 198 -10.82 -5.33 3.03
C HIS A 198 -12.09 -4.51 3.21
N ARG A 199 -12.25 -3.84 4.36
CA ARG A 199 -13.40 -2.96 4.61
C ARG A 199 -13.46 -1.82 3.60
N LEU A 200 -12.34 -1.15 3.38
CA LEU A 200 -12.22 -0.06 2.43
C LEU A 200 -12.65 -0.52 1.03
N THR A 201 -12.15 -1.68 0.59
CA THR A 201 -12.47 -2.27 -0.71
C THR A 201 -13.98 -2.50 -0.84
N VAL A 202 -14.60 -3.14 0.14
CA VAL A 202 -16.05 -3.42 0.14
C VAL A 202 -16.87 -2.12 0.15
N ARG A 203 -16.51 -1.16 1.00
CA ARG A 203 -17.22 0.12 1.11
C ARG A 203 -17.12 0.94 -0.17
N ALA A 204 -15.94 0.98 -0.80
CA ALA A 204 -15.76 1.64 -2.09
C ALA A 204 -16.56 0.97 -3.21
N LEU A 205 -16.60 -0.36 -3.27
CA LEU A 205 -17.42 -1.08 -4.27
C LEU A 205 -18.93 -0.87 -4.04
N HIS A 206 -19.38 -0.86 -2.79
CA HIS A 206 -20.77 -0.53 -2.46
C HIS A 206 -21.12 0.92 -2.82
N ALA A 207 -20.23 1.88 -2.55
CA ALA A 207 -20.42 3.28 -2.94
C ALA A 207 -20.58 3.42 -4.45
N ARG A 208 -19.75 2.72 -5.22
CA ARG A 208 -19.87 2.67 -6.68
C ARG A 208 -21.20 2.08 -7.15
N ALA A 209 -21.68 1.02 -6.49
CA ALA A 209 -22.94 0.40 -6.83
C ALA A 209 -24.14 1.29 -6.48
N ALA A 210 -24.12 1.92 -5.30
CA ALA A 210 -25.17 2.80 -4.80
C ALA A 210 -25.26 4.13 -5.59
N HIS A 211 -24.11 4.66 -6.03
CA HIS A 211 -24.00 5.91 -6.78
C HIS A 211 -23.52 5.67 -8.21
N SER A 212 -24.04 4.66 -8.89
CA SER A 212 -23.53 4.20 -10.20
C SER A 212 -23.47 5.31 -11.27
N ALA A 213 -24.42 6.25 -11.27
CA ALA A 213 -24.44 7.41 -12.17
C ALA A 213 -23.29 8.41 -11.94
N ALA A 214 -22.64 8.37 -10.77
CA ALA A 214 -21.42 9.15 -10.49
C ALA A 214 -20.14 8.47 -11.00
N PHE A 215 -20.21 7.18 -11.36
CA PHE A 215 -19.06 6.38 -11.78
C PHE A 215 -19.10 5.95 -13.25
N ILE A 216 -20.30 5.83 -13.83
CA ILE A 216 -20.56 5.24 -15.15
C ILE A 216 -21.46 6.19 -15.95
N GLY A 217 -21.17 6.37 -17.24
CA GLY A 217 -21.98 7.16 -18.16
C GLY A 217 -21.44 8.57 -18.41
N GLU A 218 -22.08 9.29 -19.33
CA GLU A 218 -21.65 10.62 -19.78
C GLU A 218 -21.79 11.70 -18.71
N SER A 219 -22.70 11.51 -17.76
CA SER A 219 -22.92 12.42 -16.62
C SER A 219 -21.98 12.16 -15.44
N ALA A 220 -21.17 11.09 -15.47
CA ALA A 220 -20.25 10.78 -14.37
C ALA A 220 -19.04 11.73 -14.39
N GLY A 221 -19.01 12.69 -13.48
CA GLY A 221 -17.94 13.69 -13.41
C GLY A 221 -16.87 13.40 -12.36
N TYR A 222 -15.85 14.27 -12.36
CA TYR A 222 -14.73 14.29 -11.43
C TYR A 222 -14.42 15.76 -11.09
N VAL A 223 -14.42 16.10 -9.81
CA VAL A 223 -14.13 17.46 -9.33
C VAL A 223 -13.07 17.38 -8.23
N PRO A 224 -11.86 17.92 -8.42
CA PRO A 224 -10.90 18.05 -7.33
C PRO A 224 -11.43 19.03 -6.28
N LEU A 225 -11.28 18.71 -4.99
CA LEU A 225 -11.72 19.59 -3.92
C LEU A 225 -10.52 20.33 -3.29
N PRO A 226 -10.65 21.63 -2.99
CA PRO A 226 -9.59 22.39 -2.35
C PRO A 226 -9.25 21.87 -0.95
N SER A 227 -7.97 21.61 -0.73
CA SER A 227 -7.36 21.32 0.57
C SER A 227 -6.30 22.37 0.87
N SER A 228 -6.17 22.72 2.15
CA SER A 228 -5.10 23.62 2.64
C SER A 228 -3.73 22.95 2.74
N SER A 229 -3.63 21.64 2.47
CA SER A 229 -2.39 20.86 2.57
C SER A 229 -2.16 20.01 1.32
N GLY A 230 -0.90 19.96 0.88
CA GLY A 230 -0.44 19.08 -0.20
C GLY A 230 -0.36 17.60 0.17
N HIS A 231 -0.52 17.26 1.46
CA HIS A 231 -0.56 15.88 1.95
C HIS A 231 -1.94 15.22 1.75
N ALA A 232 -2.96 15.96 1.32
CA ALA A 232 -4.28 15.42 1.04
C ALA A 232 -4.55 15.32 -0.46
N VAL A 233 -5.00 14.15 -0.92
CA VAL A 233 -5.61 13.95 -2.23
C VAL A 233 -7.11 13.93 -2.03
N VAL A 234 -7.82 14.94 -2.56
CA VAL A 234 -9.27 15.06 -2.40
C VAL A 234 -9.98 15.32 -3.72
N PHE A 235 -11.01 14.52 -4.00
CA PHE A 235 -11.89 14.72 -5.13
C PHE A 235 -13.29 14.16 -4.89
N ALA A 236 -14.26 14.71 -5.61
CA ALA A 236 -15.62 14.23 -5.70
C ALA A 236 -15.87 13.53 -7.04
N ARG A 237 -16.65 12.45 -7.00
CA ARG A 237 -17.37 11.90 -8.14
C ARG A 237 -18.77 12.48 -8.16
N THR A 238 -19.23 12.91 -9.34
CA THR A 238 -20.46 13.67 -9.49
C THR A 238 -21.45 12.95 -10.40
N GLU A 239 -22.74 13.08 -10.10
CA GLU A 239 -23.84 12.75 -11.00
C GLU A 239 -24.30 14.05 -11.66
N GLY A 240 -23.91 14.26 -12.92
CA GLY A 240 -23.94 15.58 -13.54
C GLY A 240 -23.04 16.53 -12.76
N GLU A 241 -23.59 17.68 -12.37
CA GLU A 241 -22.87 18.68 -11.56
C GLU A 241 -22.97 18.43 -10.04
N LEU A 242 -23.68 17.38 -9.60
CA LEU A 242 -23.93 17.13 -8.18
C LEU A 242 -22.90 16.16 -7.59
N PRO A 243 -22.06 16.57 -6.63
CA PRO A 243 -21.20 15.66 -5.89
C PRO A 243 -22.01 14.58 -5.17
N ALA A 244 -21.60 13.31 -5.34
CA ALA A 244 -22.27 12.15 -4.77
C ALA A 244 -21.35 11.36 -3.82
N VAL A 245 -20.08 11.21 -4.20
CA VAL A 245 -19.08 10.46 -3.43
C VAL A 245 -17.77 11.26 -3.38
N ILE A 246 -17.17 11.39 -2.20
CA ILE A 246 -15.91 12.12 -2.00
C ILE A 246 -14.85 11.17 -1.47
N THR A 247 -13.69 11.17 -2.12
CA THR A 247 -12.48 10.49 -1.68
C THR A 247 -11.57 11.50 -1.01
N VAL A 248 -11.15 11.20 0.22
CA VAL A 248 -10.06 11.89 0.92
C VAL A 248 -8.97 10.87 1.22
N ALA A 249 -7.73 11.12 0.81
CA ALA A 249 -6.61 10.22 1.06
C ALA A 249 -5.34 10.97 1.47
N THR A 250 -4.63 10.42 2.47
CA THR A 250 -3.32 10.93 2.89
C THR A 250 -2.24 10.46 1.93
N ARG A 251 -1.32 11.35 1.55
CA ARG A 251 -0.06 11.02 0.87
C ARG A 251 1.12 11.57 1.66
N VAL A 252 2.25 10.89 1.57
CA VAL A 252 3.49 11.28 2.25
C VAL A 252 3.27 11.45 3.76
N ALA A 253 2.78 10.38 4.39
CA ALA A 253 2.29 10.42 5.77
C ALA A 253 3.40 10.55 6.81
N MET A 254 4.61 10.01 6.54
CA MET A 254 5.75 10.18 7.43
C MET A 254 6.19 11.65 7.49
N GLU A 255 6.22 12.33 6.34
CA GLU A 255 6.52 13.77 6.28
C GLU A 255 5.44 14.58 7.02
N LEU A 256 4.15 14.24 6.81
CA LEU A 256 3.05 14.87 7.53
C LEU A 256 3.19 14.72 9.05
N GLU A 257 3.53 13.53 9.54
CA GLU A 257 3.76 13.27 10.97
C GLU A 257 4.94 14.10 11.50
N ASN A 258 6.04 14.17 10.75
CA ASN A 258 7.21 14.99 11.10
C ASN A 258 6.89 16.50 11.16
N LEU A 259 5.91 16.95 10.38
CA LEU A 259 5.41 18.33 10.39
C LEU A 259 4.35 18.59 11.48
N GLY A 260 4.04 17.62 12.34
CA GLY A 260 3.09 17.75 13.45
C GLY A 260 1.67 17.26 13.13
N GLY A 261 1.49 16.52 12.03
CA GLY A 261 0.20 15.97 11.63
C GLY A 261 -0.72 16.99 10.96
N TRP A 262 -2.02 16.71 10.95
CA TRP A 262 -3.00 17.56 10.25
C TRP A 262 -3.19 18.95 10.85
N GLY A 263 -3.02 19.13 12.17
CA GLY A 263 -3.22 20.43 12.83
C GLY A 263 -4.53 21.12 12.42
N ASP A 264 -4.42 22.37 11.97
CA ASP A 264 -5.54 23.20 11.49
C ASP A 264 -5.83 23.04 9.99
N HIS A 265 -5.23 22.04 9.31
CA HIS A 265 -5.48 21.83 7.89
C HIS A 265 -6.92 21.39 7.63
N THR A 266 -7.54 22.05 6.65
CA THR A 266 -8.94 21.83 6.25
C THR A 266 -9.07 21.40 4.79
N VAL A 267 -10.23 20.83 4.48
CA VAL A 267 -10.76 20.60 3.14
C VAL A 267 -12.11 21.30 2.99
N THR A 268 -12.42 21.83 1.81
CA THR A 268 -13.74 22.42 1.53
C THR A 268 -14.67 21.37 0.93
N LEU A 269 -15.65 20.91 1.69
CA LEU A 269 -16.69 19.99 1.26
C LEU A 269 -17.84 20.75 0.55
N PRO A 270 -18.43 20.19 -0.52
CA PRO A 270 -19.60 20.79 -1.17
C PRO A 270 -20.82 20.83 -0.24
N ASP A 271 -21.76 21.73 -0.52
CA ASP A 271 -22.99 21.89 0.27
C ASP A 271 -23.82 20.60 0.39
N GLY A 272 -24.23 20.30 1.61
CA GLY A 272 -25.03 19.12 1.95
C GLY A 272 -24.54 18.43 3.22
N GLY A 273 -25.14 17.29 3.53
CA GLY A 273 -24.62 16.38 4.55
C GLY A 273 -23.82 15.27 3.90
N TRP A 274 -22.77 14.83 4.58
CA TRP A 274 -21.84 13.80 4.13
C TRP A 274 -21.69 12.76 5.23
N GLN A 275 -21.68 11.48 4.87
CA GLN A 275 -21.41 10.39 5.80
C GLN A 275 -20.18 9.61 5.35
N ASP A 276 -19.19 9.46 6.23
CA ASP A 276 -18.07 8.57 6.01
C ASP A 276 -18.53 7.10 6.11
N THR A 277 -18.42 6.38 5.00
CA THR A 277 -18.82 4.97 4.89
C THR A 277 -17.93 4.02 5.71
N LEU A 278 -16.72 4.46 6.10
CA LEU A 278 -15.77 3.65 6.87
C LEU A 278 -16.01 3.70 8.37
N THR A 279 -16.40 4.88 8.89
CA THR A 279 -16.60 5.14 10.33
C THR A 279 -18.05 5.38 10.72
N GLY A 280 -18.89 5.81 9.78
CA GLY A 280 -20.27 6.26 10.02
C GLY A 280 -20.38 7.72 10.48
N ALA A 281 -19.25 8.43 10.67
CA ALA A 281 -19.23 9.84 11.05
C ALA A 281 -19.90 10.72 10.00
N THR A 282 -20.53 11.82 10.43
CA THR A 282 -21.22 12.76 9.54
C THR A 282 -20.56 14.12 9.56
N PHE A 283 -20.51 14.77 8.41
CA PHE A 283 -19.93 16.10 8.20
C PHE A 283 -20.91 16.96 7.40
N ASP A 284 -20.97 18.24 7.71
CA ASP A 284 -21.69 19.22 6.89
C ASP A 284 -20.77 19.79 5.80
N GLY A 285 -21.37 20.33 4.74
CA GLY A 285 -20.66 21.10 3.72
C GLY A 285 -19.98 22.35 4.30
N GLY A 286 -18.97 22.85 3.57
CA GLY A 286 -18.10 23.94 4.02
C GLY A 286 -16.72 23.45 4.44
N GLN A 287 -16.02 24.23 5.27
CA GLN A 287 -14.69 23.86 5.75
C GLN A 287 -14.78 22.74 6.79
N ALA A 288 -14.12 21.63 6.51
CA ALA A 288 -14.00 20.48 7.42
C ALA A 288 -12.53 20.25 7.81
N SER A 289 -12.29 19.95 9.08
CA SER A 289 -10.97 19.60 9.61
C SER A 289 -10.49 18.25 9.05
N LEU A 290 -9.29 18.22 8.45
CA LEU A 290 -8.68 16.97 8.02
C LEU A 290 -8.27 16.10 9.22
N ALA A 291 -7.93 16.71 10.35
CA ALA A 291 -7.62 15.99 11.59
C ALA A 291 -8.83 15.20 12.11
N ASP A 292 -10.04 15.78 12.02
CA ASP A 292 -11.26 15.09 12.44
C ASP A 292 -11.71 14.06 11.41
N LEU A 293 -11.66 14.41 10.13
CA LEU A 293 -12.10 13.58 9.03
C LEU A 293 -11.24 12.32 8.86
N LEU A 294 -9.92 12.42 9.12
CA LEU A 294 -8.94 11.34 9.00
C LEU A 294 -8.47 10.81 10.36
N LYS A 295 -9.24 11.06 11.42
CA LYS A 295 -8.89 10.66 12.79
C LYS A 295 -8.75 9.15 12.98
N THR A 296 -9.58 8.36 12.30
CA THR A 296 -9.62 6.89 12.47
C THR A 296 -8.78 6.17 11.42
N TYR A 297 -8.89 6.61 10.17
CA TYR A 297 -8.16 6.06 9.03
C TYR A 297 -7.46 7.19 8.30
N PRO A 298 -6.29 6.95 7.67
CA PRO A 298 -5.60 7.93 6.83
C PRO A 298 -6.33 8.19 5.49
N VAL A 299 -7.56 7.70 5.37
CA VAL A 299 -8.45 7.87 4.23
C VAL A 299 -9.88 8.03 4.74
N ALA A 300 -10.74 8.68 3.95
CA ALA A 300 -12.18 8.69 4.16
C ALA A 300 -12.90 8.57 2.83
N LEU A 301 -14.05 7.90 2.85
CA LEU A 301 -14.94 7.78 1.71
C LEU A 301 -16.31 8.28 2.11
N LEU A 302 -16.63 9.50 1.70
CA LEU A 302 -17.88 10.16 2.05
C LEU A 302 -18.94 9.91 0.97
N GLU A 303 -20.14 9.57 1.39
CA GLU A 303 -21.33 9.55 0.54
C GLU A 303 -22.27 10.68 0.94
N ARG A 304 -23.00 11.23 -0.03
CA ARG A 304 -23.99 12.27 0.25
C ARG A 304 -25.12 11.70 1.12
N ALA A 305 -25.28 12.24 2.32
CA ALA A 305 -26.37 11.88 3.22
C ALA A 305 -27.68 12.47 2.71
N TRP A 306 -28.71 11.64 2.56
CA TRP A 306 -30.05 12.11 2.24
C TRP A 306 -30.65 12.75 3.49
N LYS A 307 -31.15 13.98 3.39
CA LYS A 307 -32.00 14.54 4.44
C LYS A 307 -33.20 13.61 4.58
N ARG A 308 -33.32 12.96 5.74
CA ARG A 308 -34.56 12.29 6.15
C ARG A 308 -35.65 13.33 6.38
#